data_AF-A0A940L3P9-F1
#
_entry.id   AF-A0A940L3P9-F1
#
_cell.length_a   1.000
_cell.length_b   1.000
_cell.length_c   1.000
_cell.angle_alpha   90.00
_cell.angle_beta   90.00
_cell.angle_gamma   90.00
#
_symmetry.space_group_name_H-M   'P 1'
#
loop_
_entity.id
_entity.type
_entity.pdbx_description
1 polymer ?
#
loop_
_entity_poly.entity_id
_entity_poly.type
_entity_poly.pdbx_seq_one_letter_code
_entity_poly.pdbx_strand_id
1 'polypeptide(L)'
;MRNTTLVLAILLSSHGAYAAPKTAEKLLEEIKVSRESVSKSDFEKIVHELKKVNSSLNETLNDYKKTDPKSESPALEKVLYVVFSMEPAVDLATSKKPTKLACDKAKHKVELEDKGSKPEDTPLSPEAQESLRWIEILCK
;
A
#
# COMPACT_ATOMS: atom_id res chain seq x y z
N MET A 1 59.47 3.91 27.59
CA MET A 1 58.93 2.60 27.17
C MET A 1 57.99 2.07 28.24
N ARG A 2 56.69 2.02 27.95
CA ARG A 2 55.76 1.00 28.49
C ARG A 2 54.50 1.05 27.62
N ASN A 3 54.45 0.12 26.67
CA ASN A 3 53.30 -0.17 25.85
C ASN A 3 52.18 -0.71 26.73
N THR A 4 50.97 -0.20 26.56
CA THR A 4 49.77 -0.86 27.06
C THR A 4 48.72 -0.75 25.98
N THR A 5 48.73 -1.74 25.10
CA THR A 5 47.73 -1.91 24.05
C THR A 5 46.44 -2.35 24.71
N LEU A 6 45.44 -1.47 24.75
CA LEU A 6 44.11 -1.80 25.26
C LEU A 6 43.33 -2.49 24.12
N VAL A 7 43.11 -3.80 24.27
CA VAL A 7 42.31 -4.58 23.31
C VAL A 7 40.83 -4.24 23.55
N LEU A 8 40.26 -3.47 22.63
CA LEU A 8 38.83 -3.15 22.60
C LEU A 8 38.07 -4.36 22.04
N ALA A 9 37.52 -5.18 22.92
CA ALA A 9 36.60 -6.24 22.54
C ALA A 9 35.24 -5.61 22.17
N ILE A 10 35.00 -5.44 20.87
CA ILE A 10 33.69 -5.04 20.35
C ILE A 10 32.77 -6.26 20.44
N LEU A 11 31.92 -6.28 21.44
CA LEU A 11 30.77 -7.18 21.49
C LEU A 11 29.78 -6.76 20.40
N LEU A 12 29.83 -7.42 19.23
CA LEU A 12 28.73 -7.40 18.28
C LEU A 12 27.53 -8.09 18.94
N SER A 13 26.70 -7.30 19.62
CA SER A 13 25.33 -7.69 19.88
C SER A 13 24.57 -7.55 18.56
N SER A 14 24.52 -8.65 17.82
CA SER A 14 23.62 -8.83 16.67
C SER A 14 22.18 -8.81 17.17
N HIS A 15 21.69 -7.62 17.50
CA HIS A 15 20.27 -7.35 17.47
C HIS A 15 19.88 -7.49 16.01
N GLY A 16 19.21 -8.59 15.66
CA GLY A 16 18.50 -8.66 14.40
C GLY A 16 17.54 -7.48 14.39
N ALA A 17 17.91 -6.41 13.68
CA ALA A 17 17.06 -5.26 13.51
C ALA A 17 15.88 -5.73 12.66
N TYR A 18 14.80 -6.16 13.31
CA TYR A 18 13.52 -6.23 12.65
C TYR A 18 13.23 -4.80 12.21
N ALA A 19 13.33 -4.54 10.90
CA ALA A 19 12.94 -3.27 10.35
C ALA A 19 11.49 -3.01 10.75
N ALA A 20 11.21 -1.86 11.33
CA ALA A 20 9.84 -1.50 11.69
C ALA A 20 8.95 -1.58 10.43
N PRO A 21 7.71 -2.08 10.55
CA PRO A 21 6.77 -2.10 9.43
C PRO A 21 6.62 -0.71 8.78
N LYS A 22 6.35 -0.67 7.47
CA LYS A 22 6.11 0.59 6.76
C LYS A 22 4.85 1.27 7.28
N THR A 23 4.88 2.58 7.49
CA THR A 23 3.67 3.33 7.85
C THR A 23 2.71 3.44 6.68
N ALA A 24 1.44 3.77 6.96
CA ALA A 24 0.42 4.01 5.93
C ALA A 24 0.83 5.13 4.96
N GLU A 25 1.43 6.20 5.47
CA GLU A 25 1.86 7.35 4.66
C GLU A 25 2.98 6.96 3.69
N LYS A 26 3.95 6.16 4.16
CA LYS A 26 5.03 5.64 3.31
C LYS A 26 4.48 4.68 2.25
N LEU A 27 3.56 3.80 2.65
CA LEU A 27 2.93 2.85 1.76
C LEU A 27 2.14 3.56 0.65
N LEU A 28 1.36 4.59 1.00
CA LEU A 28 0.60 5.38 0.04
C LEU A 28 1.51 6.12 -0.95
N GLU A 29 2.64 6.68 -0.49
CA GLU A 29 3.59 7.33 -1.38
C GLU A 29 4.25 6.33 -2.35
N GLU A 30 4.61 5.12 -1.90
CA GLU A 30 5.12 4.05 -2.77
C GLU A 30 4.09 3.65 -3.85
N ILE A 31 2.81 3.52 -3.48
CA ILE A 31 1.71 3.20 -4.40
C ILE A 31 1.59 4.27 -5.49
N LYS A 32 1.63 5.54 -5.08
CA LYS A 32 1.54 6.68 -5.98
C LYS A 32 2.71 6.75 -6.95
N VAL A 33 3.94 6.54 -6.47
CA VAL A 33 5.14 6.49 -7.30
C VAL A 33 5.04 5.35 -8.32
N SER A 34 4.60 4.16 -7.90
CA SER A 34 4.38 3.04 -8.81
C SER A 34 3.34 3.40 -9.88
N ARG A 35 2.20 4.00 -9.53
CA ARG A 35 1.17 4.44 -10.49
C ARG A 35 1.74 5.39 -11.53
N GLU A 36 2.46 6.41 -11.08
CA GLU A 36 3.01 7.45 -11.94
C GLU A 36 3.99 6.85 -12.96
N SER A 37 4.79 5.86 -12.54
CA SER A 37 5.74 5.15 -13.41
C SER A 37 5.08 4.36 -14.56
N VAL A 38 3.82 3.93 -14.40
CA VAL A 38 3.07 3.15 -15.42
C VAL A 38 1.87 3.88 -16.01
N SER A 39 1.61 5.13 -15.63
CA SER A 39 0.41 5.91 -16.01
C SER A 39 0.16 6.08 -17.52
N LYS A 40 1.20 5.91 -18.34
CA LYS A 40 1.18 5.97 -19.82
C LYS A 40 1.59 4.64 -20.49
N SER A 41 1.71 3.56 -19.73
CA SER A 41 2.08 2.24 -20.24
C SER A 41 0.85 1.50 -20.79
N ASP A 42 1.08 0.37 -21.46
CA ASP A 42 0.02 -0.56 -21.85
C ASP A 42 -0.63 -1.24 -20.63
N PHE A 43 -1.78 -1.87 -20.87
CA PHE A 43 -2.56 -2.54 -19.84
C PHE A 43 -1.77 -3.63 -19.10
N GLU A 44 -0.97 -4.42 -19.82
CA GLU A 44 -0.21 -5.52 -19.22
C GLU A 44 0.82 -5.01 -18.21
N LYS A 45 1.52 -3.94 -18.55
CA LYS A 45 2.49 -3.30 -17.67
C LYS A 45 1.82 -2.61 -16.47
N ILE A 46 0.66 -1.99 -16.67
CA ILE A 46 -0.14 -1.42 -15.56
C ILE A 46 -0.54 -2.52 -14.58
N VAL A 47 -1.11 -3.63 -15.07
CA VAL A 47 -1.52 -4.78 -14.25
C VAL A 47 -0.32 -5.39 -13.52
N HIS A 48 0.81 -5.55 -14.21
CA HIS A 48 2.02 -6.09 -13.60
C HIS A 48 2.51 -5.24 -12.44
N GLU A 49 2.53 -3.91 -12.59
CA GLU A 49 2.95 -3.01 -11.52
C GLU A 49 1.94 -2.98 -10.36
N LEU A 50 0.63 -2.99 -10.65
CA LEU A 50 -0.39 -3.08 -9.61
C LEU A 50 -0.31 -4.40 -8.82
N LYS A 51 0.08 -5.51 -9.46
CA LYS A 51 0.34 -6.78 -8.74
C LYS A 51 1.50 -6.65 -7.75
N LYS A 52 2.57 -5.93 -8.11
CA LYS A 52 3.68 -5.66 -7.16
C LYS A 52 3.22 -4.79 -6.00
N VAL A 53 2.42 -3.77 -6.30
CA VAL A 53 1.78 -2.94 -5.27
C VAL A 53 0.97 -3.82 -4.33
N ASN A 54 0.11 -4.70 -4.85
CA ASN A 54 -0.67 -5.63 -4.04
C ASN A 54 0.21 -6.58 -3.20
N SER A 55 1.33 -7.05 -3.73
CA SER A 55 2.30 -7.81 -2.93
C SER A 55 2.89 -6.98 -1.78
N SER A 56 3.30 -5.73 -2.04
CA SER A 56 3.84 -4.81 -1.02
C SER A 56 2.81 -4.49 0.08
N LEU A 57 1.54 -4.31 -0.30
CA LEU A 57 0.41 -4.15 0.63
C LEU A 57 0.30 -5.36 1.57
N ASN A 58 0.28 -6.57 1.01
CA ASN A 58 0.17 -7.81 1.77
C ASN A 58 1.38 -8.09 2.66
N GLU A 59 2.60 -7.81 2.17
CA GLU A 59 3.83 -7.90 2.96
C GLU A 59 3.77 -6.95 4.16
N THR A 60 3.39 -5.69 3.95
CA THR A 60 3.27 -4.71 5.02
C THR A 60 2.26 -5.16 6.08
N LEU A 61 1.08 -5.65 5.67
CA LEU A 61 0.10 -6.22 6.60
C LEU A 61 0.64 -7.41 7.40
N ASN A 62 1.39 -8.30 6.75
CA ASN A 62 2.00 -9.45 7.42
C ASN A 62 3.06 -9.00 8.43
N ASP A 63 3.81 -7.95 8.15
CA ASP A 63 4.80 -7.41 9.08
C ASP A 63 4.14 -6.77 10.30
N TYR A 64 3.02 -6.05 10.13
CA TYR A 64 2.22 -5.62 11.27
C TYR A 64 1.68 -6.79 12.09
N LYS A 65 1.10 -7.82 11.47
CA LYS A 65 0.59 -8.99 12.20
C LYS A 65 1.67 -9.71 13.02
N LYS A 66 2.93 -9.69 12.58
CA LYS A 66 4.07 -10.28 13.31
C LYS A 66 4.55 -9.40 14.46
N THR A 67 4.61 -8.09 14.24
CA THR A 67 5.18 -7.13 15.20
C THR A 67 4.16 -6.67 16.23
N ASP A 68 2.88 -6.69 15.87
CA ASP A 68 1.74 -6.35 16.70
C ASP A 68 0.58 -7.33 16.43
N PRO A 69 0.62 -8.51 17.05
CA PRO A 69 -0.38 -9.56 16.83
C PRO A 69 -1.77 -9.22 17.38
N LYS A 70 -1.90 -8.14 18.17
CA LYS A 70 -3.19 -7.65 18.65
C LYS A 70 -3.66 -6.60 17.65
N SER A 71 -4.75 -6.88 16.94
CA SER A 71 -5.28 -6.10 15.82
C SER A 71 -5.88 -4.73 16.23
N GLU A 72 -5.26 -4.02 17.17
CA GLU A 72 -5.81 -2.85 17.85
C GLU A 72 -4.90 -1.62 17.78
N SER A 73 -3.71 -1.69 17.14
CA SER A 73 -2.91 -0.48 16.99
C SER A 73 -3.51 0.47 15.94
N PRO A 74 -3.54 1.79 16.24
CA PRO A 74 -3.92 2.81 15.27
C PRO A 74 -3.06 2.79 14.00
N ALA A 75 -1.82 2.29 14.09
CA ALA A 75 -0.93 2.16 12.94
C ALA A 75 -1.40 1.05 11.98
N LEU A 76 -1.80 -0.11 12.51
CA LEU A 76 -2.37 -1.19 11.69
C LEU A 76 -3.70 -0.77 11.08
N GLU A 77 -4.57 -0.06 11.82
CA GLU A 77 -5.84 0.44 11.30
C GLU A 77 -5.65 1.34 10.07
N LYS A 78 -4.71 2.29 10.13
CA LYS A 78 -4.38 3.14 8.98
C LYS A 78 -3.86 2.34 7.78
N VAL A 79 -3.03 1.32 8.01
CA VAL A 79 -2.50 0.48 6.93
C VAL A 79 -3.60 -0.36 6.31
N LEU A 80 -4.51 -0.91 7.13
CA LEU A 80 -5.70 -1.60 6.65
C LEU A 80 -6.55 -0.67 5.76
N TYR A 81 -6.68 0.60 6.12
CA TYR A 81 -7.41 1.57 5.30
C TYR A 81 -6.80 1.75 3.90
N VAL A 82 -5.46 1.84 3.81
CA VAL A 82 -4.75 1.88 2.51
C VAL A 82 -5.01 0.60 1.71
N VAL A 83 -4.91 -0.57 2.35
CA VAL A 83 -5.10 -1.86 1.69
C VAL A 83 -6.53 -2.00 1.15
N PHE A 84 -7.53 -1.78 2.00
CA PHE A 84 -8.94 -1.91 1.63
C PHE A 84 -9.33 -0.92 0.53
N SER A 85 -8.83 0.32 0.60
CA SER A 85 -9.09 1.32 -0.45
C SER A 85 -8.59 0.87 -1.82
N MET A 86 -7.50 0.08 -1.87
CA MET A 86 -6.90 -0.40 -3.13
C MET A 86 -7.57 -1.66 -3.69
N GLU A 87 -8.39 -2.38 -2.92
CA GLU A 87 -9.02 -3.64 -3.35
C GLU A 87 -9.79 -3.51 -4.67
N PRO A 88 -10.64 -2.48 -4.90
CA PRO A 88 -11.39 -2.37 -6.15
C PRO A 88 -10.50 -2.25 -7.39
N ALA A 89 -9.33 -1.60 -7.27
CA ALA A 89 -8.35 -1.53 -8.36
C ALA A 89 -7.68 -2.88 -8.60
N VAL A 90 -7.30 -3.58 -7.52
CA VAL A 90 -6.67 -4.91 -7.58
C VAL A 90 -7.62 -5.95 -8.21
N ASP A 91 -8.88 -5.97 -7.79
CA ASP A 91 -9.92 -6.85 -8.33
C ASP A 91 -10.10 -6.62 -9.83
N LEU A 92 -10.10 -5.35 -10.26
CA LEU A 92 -10.28 -4.97 -11.66
C LEU A 92 -9.13 -5.49 -12.55
N ALA A 93 -7.91 -5.56 -12.01
CA ALA A 93 -6.72 -6.04 -12.69
C ALA A 93 -6.64 -7.57 -12.86
N THR A 94 -7.60 -8.32 -12.34
CA THR A 94 -7.72 -9.78 -12.58
C THR A 94 -8.23 -10.12 -13.98
N SER A 95 -8.84 -9.14 -14.66
CA SER A 95 -9.42 -9.28 -16.00
C SER A 95 -8.39 -8.97 -17.11
N LYS A 96 -8.53 -9.58 -18.31
CA LYS A 96 -7.65 -9.26 -19.46
C LYS A 96 -7.80 -7.83 -19.98
N LYS A 97 -9.00 -7.25 -19.86
CA LYS A 97 -9.30 -5.83 -20.05
C LYS A 97 -10.65 -5.53 -19.39
N PRO A 98 -10.75 -4.57 -18.46
CA PRO A 98 -12.01 -4.24 -17.81
C PRO A 98 -13.05 -3.70 -18.80
N THR A 99 -14.31 -4.08 -18.60
CA THR A 99 -15.43 -3.44 -19.33
C THR A 99 -15.74 -2.09 -18.70
N LYS A 100 -16.38 -1.19 -19.46
CA LYS A 100 -16.87 0.09 -18.92
C LYS A 100 -17.73 -0.10 -17.65
N LEU A 101 -18.64 -1.08 -17.68
CA LEU A 101 -19.48 -1.40 -16.53
C LEU A 101 -18.65 -1.85 -15.30
N ALA A 102 -17.59 -2.65 -15.51
CA ALA A 102 -16.71 -3.06 -14.42
C ALA A 102 -15.94 -1.86 -13.84
N CYS A 103 -15.46 -0.96 -14.70
CA CYS A 103 -14.81 0.29 -14.30
C CYS A 103 -15.74 1.19 -13.47
N ASP A 104 -16.97 1.42 -13.95
CA ASP A 104 -17.95 2.26 -13.26
C ASP A 104 -18.33 1.66 -11.89
N LYS A 105 -18.49 0.34 -11.81
CA LYS A 105 -18.72 -0.37 -10.54
C LYS A 105 -17.55 -0.24 -9.56
N ALA A 106 -16.31 -0.38 -10.04
CA ALA A 106 -15.12 -0.25 -9.19
C ALA A 106 -14.99 1.17 -8.64
N LYS A 107 -15.20 2.20 -9.47
CA LYS A 107 -15.19 3.61 -9.02
C LYS A 107 -16.26 3.86 -7.96
N HIS A 108 -17.49 3.43 -8.23
CA HIS A 108 -18.59 3.61 -7.29
C HIS A 108 -18.35 2.90 -5.96
N LYS A 109 -17.76 1.69 -5.99
CA LYS A 109 -17.37 0.95 -4.78
C LYS A 109 -16.39 1.77 -3.92
N VAL A 110 -15.33 2.33 -4.52
CA VAL A 110 -14.37 3.18 -3.80
C VAL A 110 -15.06 4.39 -3.14
N GLU A 111 -15.90 5.10 -3.90
CA GLU A 111 -16.61 6.27 -3.38
C GLU A 111 -17.56 5.92 -2.23
N LEU A 112 -18.31 4.82 -2.37
CA LEU A 112 -19.27 4.36 -1.37
C LEU A 112 -18.58 3.92 -0.07
N GLU A 113 -17.51 3.13 -0.18
CA GLU A 113 -16.78 2.58 0.96
C GLU A 113 -16.00 3.67 1.71
N ASP A 114 -15.42 4.63 0.99
CA ASP A 114 -14.70 5.75 1.61
C ASP A 114 -15.63 6.75 2.32
N LYS A 115 -16.77 7.06 1.69
CA LYS A 115 -17.76 7.96 2.28
C LYS A 115 -18.48 7.29 3.44
N GLY A 116 -18.87 6.02 3.34
CA GLY A 116 -19.63 5.33 4.38
C GLY A 116 -20.86 6.14 4.80
N SER A 117 -20.91 6.58 6.07
CA SER A 117 -21.97 7.44 6.60
C SER A 117 -21.64 8.94 6.61
N LYS A 118 -20.52 9.36 6.01
CA LYS A 118 -20.09 10.77 5.95
C LYS A 118 -21.02 11.56 5.00
N PRO A 119 -21.16 12.88 5.19
CA PRO A 119 -21.88 13.76 4.27
C PRO A 119 -21.40 13.63 2.82
N GLU A 120 -22.30 13.82 1.86
CA GLU A 120 -22.02 13.63 0.42
C GLU A 120 -20.90 14.54 -0.11
N ASP A 121 -20.77 15.74 0.46
CA ASP A 121 -19.78 16.76 0.12
C ASP A 121 -18.40 16.52 0.78
N THR A 122 -18.27 15.49 1.62
CA THR A 122 -16.99 15.15 2.24
C THR A 122 -15.97 14.77 1.16
N PRO A 123 -14.80 15.42 1.12
CA PRO A 123 -13.74 15.03 0.21
C PRO A 123 -13.32 13.58 0.44
N LEU A 124 -13.05 12.86 -0.65
CA LEU A 124 -12.51 11.51 -0.57
C LEU A 124 -11.16 11.51 0.15
N SER A 125 -10.91 10.45 0.92
CA SER A 125 -9.60 10.24 1.55
C SER A 125 -8.46 10.16 0.52
N PRO A 126 -7.20 10.45 0.92
CA PRO A 126 -6.05 10.25 0.06
C PRO A 126 -5.94 8.84 -0.54
N GLU A 127 -6.28 7.81 0.25
CA GLU A 127 -6.26 6.41 -0.14
C GLU A 127 -7.30 6.09 -1.21
N ALA A 128 -8.53 6.57 -1.02
CA ALA A 128 -9.61 6.43 -2.01
C ALA A 128 -9.29 7.20 -3.30
N GLN A 129 -8.75 8.41 -3.20
CA GLN A 129 -8.31 9.19 -4.36
C GLN A 129 -7.24 8.44 -5.16
N GLU A 130 -6.26 7.83 -4.50
CA GLU A 130 -5.21 7.08 -5.19
C GLU A 130 -5.76 5.80 -5.84
N SER A 131 -6.69 5.10 -5.18
CA SER A 131 -7.40 3.96 -5.77
C SER A 131 -8.17 4.34 -7.04
N LEU A 132 -8.90 5.47 -7.02
CA LEU A 132 -9.58 5.99 -8.21
C LEU A 132 -8.60 6.28 -9.35
N ARG A 133 -7.42 6.83 -9.07
CA ARG A 133 -6.39 7.10 -10.09
C ARG A 133 -5.82 5.82 -10.69
N TRP A 134 -5.70 4.73 -9.91
CA TRP A 134 -5.34 3.42 -10.44
C TRP A 134 -6.43 2.86 -11.35
N ILE A 135 -7.70 2.95 -10.94
CA ILE A 135 -8.85 2.53 -11.77
C ILE A 135 -8.89 3.33 -13.07
N GLU A 136 -8.62 4.63 -13.03
CA GLU A 136 -8.57 5.49 -14.22
C GLU A 136 -7.56 4.99 -15.25
N ILE A 137 -6.35 4.60 -14.84
CA ILE A 137 -5.33 4.12 -15.78
C ILE A 137 -5.60 2.69 -16.27
N LEU A 138 -6.25 1.84 -15.45
CA LEU A 138 -6.68 0.49 -15.86
C LEU A 138 -7.81 0.51 -16.89
N CYS A 139 -8.64 1.57 -16.86
CA CYS A 139 -9.86 1.70 -17.65
C CYS A 139 -9.72 2.57 -18.91
N LYS A 140 -8.49 2.89 -19.32
CA LYS A 140 -8.20 3.56 -20.60
C LYS A 140 -8.42 2.60 -21.78
#